data_AF-A0A355H3V4-F1
#
_entry.id   AF-A0A355H3V4-F1
#
_cell.length_a   1.000
_cell.length_b   1.000
_cell.length_c   1.000
_cell.angle_alpha   90.00
_cell.angle_beta   90.00
_cell.angle_gamma   90.00
#
_symmetry.space_group_name_H-M   'P 1'
#
loop_
_entity.id
_entity.type
_entity.pdbx_description
1 polymer ?
#
loop_
_entity_poly.entity_id
_entity_poly.type
_entity_poly.pdbx_seq_one_letter_code
_entity_poly.pdbx_strand_id
1 'polypeptide(L)' 'MKIAVLTGGGDCPGLNGAIKWVTKTALDPHLEAKRSVKFDVIGIKDGWKGLVEVDPDSPASL' A
#
# COMPACT_ATOMS: atom_id res chain seq x y z
N MET A 1 -1.73 5.71 11.50
CA MET A 1 -1.67 6.44 10.21
C MET A 1 -1.77 5.43 9.09
N LYS A 2 -2.46 5.74 7.99
CA LYS A 2 -2.63 4.81 6.86
C LYS A 2 -1.75 5.22 5.69
N ILE A 3 -1.10 4.24 5.05
CA ILE A 3 -0.31 4.40 3.84
C ILE A 3 -0.97 3.55 2.75
N ALA A 4 -1.25 4.13 1.60
CA ALA A 4 -1.72 3.38 0.44
C ALA A 4 -0.62 3.29 -0.63
N VAL A 5 -0.47 2.14 -1.28
CA VAL A 5 0.53 1.89 -2.32
C VAL A 5 -0.16 1.46 -3.60
N LEU A 6 0.21 2.10 -4.71
CA LEU A 6 -0.22 1.74 -6.06
C LEU A 6 0.97 1.78 -7.02
N THR A 7 0.91 1.03 -8.10
CA THR A 7 1.88 1.11 -9.21
C THR A 7 1.19 1.67 -10.44
N GLY A 8 1.70 2.79 -10.96
CA GLY A 8 1.23 3.39 -12.20
C GLY A 8 2.26 3.21 -13.33
N GLY A 9 1.79 3.13 -14.57
CA GLY A 9 2.63 2.88 -15.74
C GLY A 9 2.75 1.40 -16.09
N GLY A 10 3.76 1.05 -16.90
CA GLY A 10 4.05 -0.34 -17.25
C GLY A 10 4.70 -1.10 -16.11
N ASP A 11 4.42 -2.41 -16.02
CA ASP A 11 5.06 -3.29 -15.05
C ASP A 11 6.55 -3.48 -15.37
N CYS A 12 7.38 -3.58 -14.33
CA CYS A 12 8.80 -3.81 -14.48
C CYS A 12 9.37 -4.62 -13.31
N PRO A 13 10.51 -5.33 -13.54
CA PRO A 13 11.21 -6.01 -12.46
C PRO A 13 11.59 -5.02 -11.35
N GLY A 14 11.13 -5.29 -10.14
CA GLY A 14 11.43 -4.48 -8.95
C GLY A 14 10.23 -3.83 -8.29
N LEU A 15 9.09 -3.66 -8.99
CA LEU A 15 7.88 -3.08 -8.39
C LEU A 15 7.39 -3.89 -7.19
N ASN A 16 7.34 -5.22 -7.31
CA ASN A 16 7.01 -6.11 -6.19
C ASN A 16 8.00 -5.98 -5.03
N GLY A 17 9.29 -5.76 -5.33
CA GLY A 17 10.31 -5.51 -4.32
C GLY A 17 10.09 -4.19 -3.58
N ALA A 18 9.76 -3.12 -4.32
CA ALA A 18 9.43 -1.82 -3.75
C ALA A 18 8.19 -1.89 -2.84
N ILE A 19 7.09 -2.48 -3.32
CA ILE A 19 5.87 -2.71 -2.52
C ILE A 19 6.22 -3.49 -1.25
N LYS A 20 6.96 -4.61 -1.39
CA LYS A 20 7.36 -5.46 -0.26
C LYS A 20 8.13 -4.66 0.81
N TRP A 21 9.10 -3.86 0.40
CA TRP A 21 9.92 -3.09 1.35
C TRP A 21 9.13 -1.98 2.03
N VAL A 22 8.24 -1.27 1.32
CA VAL A 22 7.34 -0.29 1.93
C VAL A 22 6.46 -0.97 2.98
N THR A 23 5.79 -2.07 2.62
CA THR A 23 4.89 -2.79 3.53
C THR A 23 5.61 -3.37 4.73
N LYS A 24 6.73 -4.09 4.51
CA LYS A 24 7.47 -4.73 5.61
C LYS A 24 8.08 -3.71 6.56
N THR A 25 8.61 -2.60 6.04
CA THR A 25 9.21 -1.55 6.88
C THR A 25 8.15 -0.77 7.66
N ALA A 26 6.97 -0.55 7.09
CA ALA A 26 5.86 0.13 7.76
C ALA A 26 5.30 -0.72 8.91
N LEU A 27 5.15 -2.04 8.69
CA LEU A 27 4.55 -2.98 9.63
C LEU A 27 5.55 -3.72 10.54
N ASP A 28 6.84 -3.38 10.47
CA ASP A 28 7.87 -4.01 11.30
C ASP A 28 7.64 -3.63 12.79
N PRO A 29 7.43 -4.60 13.70
CA PRO A 29 7.14 -4.31 15.11
C PRO A 29 8.29 -3.61 15.85
N HIS A 30 9.54 -3.88 15.49
CA HIS A 30 10.70 -3.23 16.11
C HIS A 30 10.81 -1.78 15.67
N LEU A 31 10.48 -1.49 14.41
CA LEU A 31 10.42 -0.12 13.92
C LEU A 31 9.20 0.61 14.45
N GLU A 32 8.05 -0.05 14.59
CA GLU A 32 6.85 0.49 15.24
C GLU A 32 7.17 0.92 16.69
N ALA A 33 7.83 0.08 17.47
CA ALA A 33 8.22 0.40 18.85
C ALA A 33 9.19 1.60 18.96
N LYS A 34 9.94 1.90 17.89
CA LYS A 34 10.86 3.05 17.83
C LYS A 34 10.21 4.32 17.25
N ARG A 35 9.01 4.21 16.68
CA ARG A 35 8.28 5.31 16.05
C ARG A 35 7.18 5.78 16.97
N SER A 36 6.85 7.07 16.93
CA SER A 36 5.69 7.60 17.65
C SER A 36 4.35 7.30 16.96
N VAL A 37 4.37 6.59 15.83
CA VAL A 37 3.21 6.34 14.97
C VAL A 37 3.19 4.90 14.50
N LYS A 38 2.05 4.24 14.67
CA LYS A 38 1.71 2.97 14.04
C LYS A 38 1.20 3.19 12.62
N PHE A 39 1.70 2.38 11.69
CA PHE A 39 1.24 2.37 10.30
C PHE A 39 0.28 1.22 10.04
N ASP A 40 -0.60 1.44 9.08
CA ASP A 40 -1.44 0.45 8.43
C ASP A 40 -1.28 0.65 6.92
N VAL A 41 -1.25 -0.44 6.15
CA VAL A 41 -0.86 -0.42 4.74
C VAL A 41 -1.96 -0.99 3.88
N ILE A 42 -2.39 -0.22 2.88
CA ILE A 42 -3.43 -0.56 1.92
C ILE A 42 -2.80 -0.70 0.53
N GLY A 43 -3.09 -1.79 -0.17
CA GLY A 43 -2.69 -1.96 -1.57
C GLY A 43 -3.83 -1.57 -2.50
N ILE A 44 -3.59 -0.62 -3.40
CA ILE A 44 -4.58 -0.23 -4.41
C ILE A 44 -4.32 -1.04 -5.68
N LYS A 45 -5.34 -1.75 -6.13
CA LYS A 45 -5.34 -2.54 -7.37
C LYS A 45 -5.53 -1.61 -8.58
N ASP A 46 -5.11 -2.04 -9.77
CA ASP A 46 -5.30 -1.33 -11.04
C ASP A 46 -4.74 0.11 -11.11
N GLY A 47 -3.70 0.39 -10.33
CA GLY A 47 -2.98 1.67 -10.36
C GLY A 47 -3.89 2.86 -10.07
N TRP A 48 -3.82 3.90 -10.91
CA TRP A 48 -4.65 5.10 -10.76
C TRP A 48 -6.14 4.82 -10.94
N LYS A 49 -6.50 3.82 -11.75
CA LYS A 49 -7.90 3.47 -12.03
C LYS A 49 -8.59 3.01 -10.74
N GLY A 50 -7.98 2.08 -10.00
CA GLY A 50 -8.56 1.59 -8.74
C GLY A 50 -8.61 2.64 -7.64
N LEU A 51 -7.82 3.71 -7.73
CA LEU A 51 -7.94 4.85 -6.80
C LEU A 51 -9.14 5.75 -7.14
N VAL A 52 -9.39 6.00 -8.44
CA VAL A 52 -10.44 6.92 -8.89
C VAL A 52 -11.82 6.24 -8.90
N GLU A 53 -11.87 4.97 -9.26
CA GLU A 53 -13.12 4.18 -9.40
C GLU A 53 -13.47 3.39 -8.15
N VAL A 54 -12.89 3.72 -6.99
CA VAL A 54 -13.20 3.04 -5.73
C VAL A 54 -14.66 3.24 -5.34
N ASP A 55 -15.35 2.14 -5.06
CA ASP A 55 -16.70 2.12 -4.52
C ASP A 55 -16.64 1.72 -3.03
N PRO A 56 -16.88 2.65 -2.08
CA PRO A 56 -16.84 2.36 -0.64
C PRO A 56 -17.86 1.32 -0.18
N ASP A 57 -18.96 1.13 -0.93
CA ASP A 57 -20.04 0.22 -0.58
C ASP A 57 -19.80 -1.21 -1.13
N SER A 58 -18.78 -1.37 -1.98
CA SER A 58 -18.40 -2.65 -2.57
C SER A 58 -17.12 -3.20 -1.92
N PRO A 59 -17.19 -4.34 -1.19
CA PRO A 59 -16.00 -4.97 -0.59
C PRO A 59 -14.93 -5.39 -1.60
N ALA A 60 -15.29 -5.53 -2.88
CA ALA A 60 -14.34 -5.89 -3.94
C ALA A 60 -13.44 -4.72 -4.37
N SER A 61 -13.92 -3.50 -4.14
CA SER A 61 -13.22 -2.24 -4.45
C SER A 61 -12.31 -1.77 -3.29
N LEU A 62 -12.42 -2.41 -2.12
CA LEU A 62 -11.59 -2.17 -0.93
C LEU A 62 -10.35 -3.09 -0.85
#